data_AF-A0A2W6Y2T6-F1
#
_entry.id   AF-A0A2W6Y2T6-F1
#
_cell.length_a   1.000
_cell.length_b   1.000
_cell.length_c   1.000
_cell.angle_alpha   90.00
_cell.angle_beta   90.00
_cell.angle_gamma   90.00
#
_symmetry.space_group_name_H-M   'P 1'
#
loop_
_entity.id
_entity.type
_entity.pdbx_description
1 polymer ?
#
loop_
_entity_poly.entity_id
_entity_poly.type
_entity_poly.pdbx_seq_one_letter_code
_entity_poly.pdbx_strand_id
1 'polypeptide(L)'
;AGFPVAGVASIHGGLSKGNDRVNVPIKTKVLVENPADDESVKPEDMTNLIAELKAGKTDFQIITYANSKHTFTSPESSDYNEVMAKRAWNHTLIFLKEILK
;
A
#
# COMPACT_ATOMS: atom_id res chain seq x y z
N ALA A 1 4.72 11.79 11.35
CA ALA A 1 6.16 12.15 11.32
C ALA A 1 6.53 12.60 9.91
N GLY A 2 7.46 13.56 9.78
CA GLY A 2 7.92 14.11 8.50
C GLY A 2 9.37 13.73 8.20
N PHE A 3 9.68 12.43 8.28
CA PHE A 3 11.03 11.93 8.06
C PHE A 3 11.45 12.11 6.59
N PRO A 4 12.75 12.38 6.32
CA PRO A 4 13.25 12.58 4.96
C PRO A 4 13.43 11.24 4.24
N VAL A 5 12.33 10.55 3.95
CA VAL A 5 12.33 9.27 3.23
C VAL A 5 12.14 9.47 1.73
N ALA A 6 12.85 8.66 0.92
CA ALA A 6 12.76 8.70 -0.54
C ALA A 6 11.43 8.14 -1.09
N GLY A 7 10.80 7.22 -0.35
CA GLY A 7 9.54 6.56 -0.71
C GLY A 7 8.97 5.78 0.46
N VAL A 8 7.69 5.42 0.38
CA VAL A 8 7.01 4.55 1.34
C VAL A 8 6.31 3.43 0.58
N ALA A 9 6.47 2.19 1.03
CA ALA A 9 5.72 1.04 0.56
C ALA A 9 4.87 0.47 1.71
N SER A 10 3.57 0.26 1.44
CA SER A 10 2.64 -0.42 2.34
C SER A 10 2.26 -1.76 1.73
N ILE A 11 2.59 -2.86 2.40
CA ILE A 11 2.28 -4.22 1.96
C ILE A 11 1.26 -4.77 2.93
N HIS A 12 0.05 -5.09 2.43
CA HIS A 12 -1.11 -5.51 3.24
C HIS A 12 -1.30 -4.68 4.53
N GLY A 13 -1.06 -3.38 4.43
CA GLY A 13 -1.24 -2.46 5.56
C GLY A 13 -2.69 -2.01 5.69
N GLY A 14 -3.13 -1.73 6.92
CA GLY A 14 -4.41 -1.07 7.14
C GLY A 14 -4.43 0.31 6.48
N LEU A 15 -5.49 0.59 5.71
CA LEU A 15 -5.62 1.81 4.90
C LEU A 15 -6.53 2.87 5.53
N SER A 16 -7.12 2.57 6.69
CA SER A 16 -8.03 3.48 7.37
C SER A 16 -7.29 4.70 7.92
N LYS A 17 -7.98 5.83 7.88
CA LYS A 17 -7.50 7.11 8.40
C LYS A 17 -8.24 7.45 9.69
N GLY A 18 -7.51 7.90 10.71
CA GLY A 18 -8.13 8.43 11.92
C GLY A 18 -8.98 9.67 11.64
N ASN A 19 -10.17 9.74 12.24
CA ASN A 19 -11.14 10.83 12.03
C ASN A 19 -10.61 12.22 12.43
N ASP A 20 -9.64 12.26 13.35
CA ASP A 20 -9.00 13.47 13.87
C ASP A 20 -7.78 13.93 13.04
N ARG A 21 -7.36 13.14 12.05
CA ARG A 21 -6.18 13.46 11.24
C ARG A 21 -6.52 14.48 10.15
N VAL A 22 -5.87 15.63 10.22
CA VAL A 22 -5.90 16.64 9.15
C VAL A 22 -5.17 16.10 7.92
N ASN A 23 -5.78 16.25 6.73
CA ASN A 23 -5.10 15.94 5.48
C ASN A 23 -3.96 16.94 5.27
N VAL A 24 -2.73 16.43 5.25
CA VAL A 24 -1.55 17.19 4.86
C VAL A 24 -0.96 16.57 3.60
N PRO A 25 -0.47 17.36 2.63
CA PRO A 25 0.10 16.81 1.40
C PRO A 25 1.23 15.81 1.69
N ILE A 26 1.09 14.59 1.19
CA ILE A 26 2.15 13.58 1.21
C ILE A 26 3.08 13.88 0.03
N LYS A 27 4.30 14.36 0.33
CA LYS A 27 5.30 14.75 -0.68
C LYS A 27 6.16 13.58 -1.17
N THR A 28 6.16 12.48 -0.43
CA THR A 28 6.95 11.29 -0.74
C THR A 28 6.19 10.37 -1.69
N LYS A 29 6.89 9.65 -2.56
CA LYS A 29 6.29 8.63 -3.44
C LYS A 29 5.70 7.48 -2.62
N VAL A 30 4.52 7.00 -3.00
CA VAL A 30 3.79 5.96 -2.24
C VAL A 30 3.48 4.75 -3.11
N LEU A 31 3.85 3.56 -2.64
CA LEU A 31 3.38 2.29 -3.18
C LEU A 31 2.45 1.63 -2.16
N VAL A 32 1.27 1.20 -2.60
CA VAL A 32 0.33 0.39 -1.81
C VAL A 32 0.11 -0.94 -2.52
N GLU A 33 0.39 -2.03 -1.81
CA GLU A 33 0.20 -3.41 -2.25
C GLU A 33 -0.95 -4.02 -1.45
N ASN A 34 -2.14 -4.02 -2.06
CA ASN A 34 -3.40 -4.34 -1.41
C ASN A 34 -3.88 -5.77 -1.77
N PRO A 35 -4.14 -6.65 -0.78
CA PRO A 35 -4.84 -7.90 -1.04
C PRO A 35 -6.32 -7.62 -1.35
N ALA A 36 -6.87 -8.23 -2.39
CA ALA A 36 -8.24 -7.97 -2.82
C ALA A 36 -9.31 -8.45 -1.81
N ASP A 37 -8.99 -9.49 -1.04
CA ASP A 37 -9.92 -10.17 -0.13
C ASP A 37 -9.54 -9.94 1.34
N ASP A 38 -8.78 -8.88 1.62
CA ASP A 38 -8.46 -8.47 2.98
C ASP A 38 -9.68 -7.80 3.64
N GLU A 39 -10.35 -8.55 4.52
CA GLU A 39 -11.53 -8.07 5.26
C GLU A 39 -11.22 -6.89 6.21
N SER A 40 -9.95 -6.63 6.51
CA SER A 40 -9.56 -5.48 7.34
C SER A 40 -9.58 -4.14 6.58
N VAL A 41 -9.65 -4.18 5.24
CA VAL A 41 -9.68 -3.00 4.38
C VAL A 41 -11.06 -2.85 3.75
N LYS A 42 -11.80 -1.82 4.14
CA LYS A 42 -13.12 -1.54 3.55
C LYS A 42 -12.99 -0.81 2.22
N PRO A 43 -13.96 -0.93 1.29
CA PRO A 43 -13.99 -0.14 0.06
C PRO A 43 -13.92 1.37 0.29
N GLU A 44 -14.48 1.84 1.41
CA GLU A 44 -14.41 3.23 1.83
C GLU A 44 -12.99 3.65 2.21
N ASP A 45 -12.21 2.79 2.87
CA ASP A 45 -10.81 3.08 3.23
C ASP A 45 -9.97 3.33 1.97
N MET A 46 -10.15 2.47 0.95
CA MET A 46 -9.48 2.62 -0.35
C MET A 46 -9.90 3.92 -1.05
N THR A 47 -11.20 4.22 -1.05
CA THR A 47 -11.75 5.44 -1.68
C THR A 47 -11.20 6.71 -1.00
N ASN A 48 -11.19 6.72 0.34
CA ASN A 48 -10.70 7.83 1.14
C ASN A 48 -9.20 8.03 0.98
N LEU A 49 -8.41 6.95 0.96
CA LEU A 49 -6.97 6.99 0.70
C LEU A 49 -6.67 7.60 -0.68
N ILE A 50 -7.37 7.15 -1.73
CA ILE A 50 -7.21 7.70 -3.08
C ILE A 50 -7.55 9.19 -3.11
N ALA A 51 -8.63 9.60 -2.42
CA ALA A 51 -9.03 11.00 -2.36
C ALA A 51 -7.98 11.87 -1.64
N GLU A 52 -7.42 11.38 -0.53
CA GLU A 52 -6.34 12.05 0.22
C GLU A 52 -5.08 12.22 -0.62
N LEU A 53 -4.60 11.14 -1.24
CA LEU A 53 -3.39 11.15 -2.08
C LEU A 53 -3.56 12.09 -3.30
N LYS A 54 -4.74 12.09 -3.93
CA LYS A 54 -5.06 13.02 -5.02
C LYS A 54 -5.11 14.48 -4.56
N ALA A 55 -5.73 14.76 -3.42
CA ALA A 55 -5.77 16.11 -2.85
C ALA A 55 -4.36 16.63 -2.53
N GLY A 56 -3.48 15.74 -2.06
CA GLY A 56 -2.07 16.02 -1.82
C GLY A 56 -1.20 16.15 -3.09
N LYS A 57 -1.74 15.85 -4.28
CA LYS A 57 -0.99 15.69 -5.54
C LYS A 57 0.21 14.73 -5.37
N THR A 58 0.02 13.70 -4.55
CA THR A 58 1.04 12.70 -4.25
C THR A 58 1.30 11.85 -5.49
N ASP A 59 2.55 11.48 -5.71
CA ASP A 59 2.91 10.45 -6.68
C ASP A 59 2.70 9.08 -6.03
N PHE A 60 1.68 8.34 -6.49
CA PHE A 60 1.29 7.08 -5.86
C PHE A 60 0.91 6.00 -6.87
N GLN A 61 1.13 4.76 -6.46
CA GLN A 61 0.64 3.56 -7.11
C GLN A 61 -0.10 2.69 -6.08
N ILE A 62 -1.24 2.14 -6.49
CA ILE A 62 -1.94 1.10 -5.75
C ILE A 62 -2.04 -0.12 -6.67
N ILE A 63 -1.61 -1.27 -6.18
CA ILE A 63 -1.67 -2.56 -6.88
C ILE A 63 -2.52 -3.49 -6.03
N THR A 64 -3.61 -4.00 -6.61
CA THR A 64 -4.51 -4.94 -5.94
C THR A 64 -4.26 -6.37 -6.43
N TYR A 65 -4.03 -7.30 -5.50
CA TYR A 65 -3.77 -8.71 -5.77
C TYR A 65 -5.02 -9.54 -5.53
N ALA A 66 -5.57 -10.11 -6.61
CA ALA A 66 -6.76 -10.96 -6.54
C ALA A 66 -6.51 -12.24 -5.72
N ASN A 67 -7.58 -12.80 -5.13
CA ASN A 67 -7.55 -14.08 -4.40
C ASN A 67 -6.48 -14.08 -3.28
N SER A 68 -6.37 -12.97 -2.55
CA SER A 68 -5.32 -12.75 -1.54
C SER A 68 -5.93 -12.06 -0.32
N LYS A 69 -5.65 -12.62 0.86
CA LYS A 69 -6.06 -12.09 2.17
C LYS A 69 -4.89 -11.36 2.85
N HIS A 70 -5.10 -10.89 4.08
CA HIS A 70 -4.17 -10.02 4.80
C HIS A 70 -2.71 -10.51 4.76
N THR A 71 -2.45 -11.78 5.08
CA THR A 71 -1.07 -12.27 5.27
C THR A 71 -0.50 -13.02 4.07
N PHE A 72 -0.97 -12.70 2.85
CA PHE A 72 -0.65 -13.46 1.62
C PHE A 72 0.83 -13.54 1.24
N THR A 73 1.68 -12.68 1.80
CA THR A 73 3.13 -12.63 1.57
C THR A 73 3.93 -13.52 2.49
N SER A 74 3.33 -14.04 3.58
CA SER A 74 4.02 -14.82 4.62
C SER A 74 3.90 -16.32 4.35
N PRO A 75 5.00 -17.05 4.06
CA PRO A 75 4.96 -18.48 3.77
C PRO A 75 4.41 -19.35 4.91
N GLU A 76 4.47 -18.85 6.15
CA GLU A 76 3.97 -19.54 7.35
C GLU A 76 2.46 -19.35 7.56
N SER A 77 1.81 -18.50 6.74
CA SER A 77 0.38 -18.21 6.87
C SER A 77 -0.49 -19.19 6.07
N SER A 78 -1.68 -19.50 6.62
CA SER A 78 -2.74 -20.17 5.86
C SER A 78 -3.23 -19.36 4.64
N ASP A 79 -3.00 -18.05 4.63
CA ASP A 79 -3.39 -17.15 3.54
C ASP A 79 -2.30 -17.02 2.46
N TYR A 80 -1.17 -17.72 2.61
CA TYR A 80 -0.04 -17.58 1.71
C TYR A 80 -0.44 -17.83 0.26
N ASN A 81 -0.12 -16.86 -0.61
CA ASN A 81 -0.33 -16.98 -2.04
C ASN A 81 0.99 -16.71 -2.75
N GLU A 82 1.75 -17.78 -3.03
CA GLU A 82 3.10 -17.71 -3.61
C GLU A 82 3.17 -16.84 -4.87
N VAL A 83 2.19 -16.97 -5.77
CA VAL A 83 2.15 -16.22 -7.03
C VAL A 83 2.01 -14.73 -6.77
N MET A 84 1.09 -14.34 -5.88
CA MET A 84 0.86 -12.93 -5.56
C MET A 84 1.98 -12.37 -4.69
N ALA A 85 2.52 -13.13 -3.75
CA ALA A 85 3.68 -12.77 -2.94
C ALA A 85 4.90 -12.44 -3.82
N LYS A 86 5.17 -13.27 -4.84
CA LYS A 86 6.25 -13.02 -5.80
C LYS A 86 6.01 -11.77 -6.65
N ARG A 87 4.75 -11.51 -7.05
CA ARG A 87 4.39 -10.29 -7.80
C ARG A 87 4.55 -9.04 -6.94
N ALA A 88 4.04 -9.06 -5.73
CA ALA A 88 4.22 -8.02 -4.70
C ALA A 88 5.69 -7.69 -4.52
N TRP A 89 6.52 -8.71 -4.25
CA TRP A 89 7.95 -8.51 -4.11
C TRP A 89 8.61 -7.85 -5.33
N ASN A 90 8.26 -8.29 -6.55
CA ASN A 90 8.81 -7.68 -7.77
C ASN A 90 8.39 -6.22 -7.94
N HIS A 91 7.15 -5.85 -7.60
CA HIS A 91 6.70 -4.47 -7.69
C HIS A 91 7.38 -3.58 -6.64
N THR A 92 7.56 -4.07 -5.42
CA THR A 92 8.38 -3.42 -4.40
C THR A 92 9.82 -3.19 -4.90
N LEU A 93 10.46 -4.19 -5.51
CA LEU A 93 11.82 -4.03 -6.07
C LEU A 93 11.89 -2.99 -7.20
N ILE A 94 10.88 -2.92 -8.07
CA ILE A 94 10.78 -1.90 -9.12
C ILE A 94 10.70 -0.50 -8.49
N PHE A 95 9.83 -0.33 -7.50
CA PHE A 95 9.65 0.93 -6.78
C PHE A 95 10.94 1.35 -6.05
N LEU A 96 11.59 0.45 -5.32
CA LEU A 96 12.85 0.72 -4.62
C LEU A 96 13.97 1.12 -5.60
N LYS A 97 14.07 0.44 -6.76
CA LYS A 97 15.04 0.78 -7.81
C LYS A 97 14.84 2.18 -8.38
N GLU A 98 13.60 2.68 -8.41
CA GLU A 98 13.31 4.04 -8.85
C GLU A 98 13.81 5.08 -7.84
N ILE A 99 13.54 4.86 -6.55
CA ILE A 99 13.70 5.87 -5.50
C ILE A 99 15.07 5.87 -4.81
N LEU A 100 15.82 4.76 -4.85
CA LEU A 100 17.12 4.59 -4.15
C LEU A 100 18.34 4.76 -5.09
N LYS A 101 18.23 5.60 -6.11
CA LYS A 101 19.34 5.85 -7.04
C LYS A 101 20.52 6.54 -6.38
#